data_AF-A0A8T2SQN4-F1
#
_entry.id   AF-A0A8T2SQN4-F1
#
_cell.length_a   1.000
_cell.length_b   1.000
_cell.length_c   1.000
_cell.angle_alpha   90.00
_cell.angle_beta   90.00
_cell.angle_gamma   90.00
#
_symmetry.space_group_name_H-M   'P 1'
#
loop_
_entity.id
_entity.type
_entity.pdbx_description
1 polymer ?
#
loop_
_entity_poly.entity_id
_entity_poly.type
_entity_poly.pdbx_seq_one_letter_code
_entity_poly.pdbx_strand_id
1 'polypeptide(L)'
;MGKFKEALKDFKQVARIVPKDPDAMKKLRECEKAVQKMKFEEAIASGEHDRISVAESLDYHTIEVEASYKGAKIEGETVTLDFIKSMMEEFRQQRKLHKRYGFQILLQVRKLLMALPSLVDVTVPENGQFTVCGDVHGQYYDLLNIFELNGLPSNENPYLFNGDFVDRGSFSVEVIFTLFALKCLYPEGVYLSRGNHESKSMNKIYGFEGEVKAKFNERMVDLFAEVFCCLPLAHVLNGKVFVVHGGLFSTDGVKLSDIRAIDRFSEPPDEGLMCELLWSDPFDGLGRAPSKRGVAVAFGSDVTKRFLADNNLDLIVRSHEVKEEGYQIEHDGKLITVFSAPNYCDQMGNKGAFIKFKAPEFKPDIKVFEAVPHPNVKAMAYANNLLSLFG
;
A
#
# COMPACT_ATOMS: atom_id res chain seq x y z
N MET A 1 -7.32 -12.61 -6.45
CA MET A 1 -8.49 -13.08 -5.68
C MET A 1 -8.17 -14.14 -4.62
N GLY A 2 -7.06 -14.89 -4.67
CA GLY A 2 -6.71 -15.84 -3.59
C GLY A 2 -7.63 -17.06 -3.42
N LYS A 3 -8.64 -17.23 -4.28
CA LYS A 3 -9.64 -18.32 -4.23
C LYS A 3 -9.09 -19.65 -4.76
N PHE A 4 -8.05 -20.19 -4.12
CA PHE A 4 -7.36 -21.40 -4.58
C PHE A 4 -8.28 -22.64 -4.64
N LYS A 5 -9.28 -22.73 -3.75
CA LYS A 5 -10.29 -23.82 -3.75
C LYS A 5 -11.12 -23.84 -5.04
N GLU A 6 -11.46 -22.67 -5.59
CA GLU A 6 -12.21 -22.53 -6.83
C GLU A 6 -11.32 -22.82 -8.04
N ALA A 7 -10.14 -22.18 -8.10
CA ALA A 7 -9.16 -22.39 -9.18
C ALA A 7 -8.74 -23.86 -9.32
N LEU A 8 -8.65 -24.61 -8.21
CA LEU A 8 -8.32 -26.04 -8.24
C LEU A 8 -9.34 -26.87 -9.04
N LYS A 9 -10.63 -26.47 -9.06
CA LYS A 9 -11.65 -27.17 -9.86
C LYS A 9 -11.34 -27.05 -11.34
N ASP A 10 -10.94 -25.86 -11.78
CA ASP A 10 -10.62 -25.58 -13.18
C ASP A 10 -9.33 -26.27 -13.60
N PHE A 11 -8.26 -26.22 -12.80
CA PHE A 11 -7.02 -26.93 -13.12
C PHE A 11 -7.21 -28.44 -13.18
N LYS A 12 -8.07 -29.01 -12.32
CA LYS A 12 -8.44 -30.43 -12.42
C LYS A 12 -9.16 -30.75 -13.72
N GLN A 13 -10.02 -29.85 -14.19
CA GLN A 13 -10.70 -30.02 -15.47
C GLN A 13 -9.73 -29.91 -16.65
N VAL A 14 -8.83 -28.92 -16.66
CA VAL A 14 -7.80 -28.78 -17.69
C VAL A 14 -6.90 -30.01 -17.74
N ALA A 15 -6.39 -30.48 -16.59
CA ALA A 15 -5.54 -31.66 -16.52
C ALA A 15 -6.25 -32.94 -16.99
N ARG A 16 -7.59 -33.03 -16.87
CA ARG A 16 -8.38 -34.13 -17.44
C ARG A 16 -8.46 -34.06 -18.96
N ILE A 17 -8.59 -32.86 -19.53
CA ILE A 17 -8.69 -32.65 -20.98
C ILE A 17 -7.31 -32.83 -21.64
N VAL A 18 -6.24 -32.35 -21.01
CA VAL A 18 -4.86 -32.37 -21.54
C VAL A 18 -3.87 -33.06 -20.57
N PRO A 19 -4.00 -34.39 -20.32
CA PRO A 19 -3.25 -35.08 -19.25
C PRO A 19 -1.73 -35.22 -19.49
N LYS A 20 -1.26 -34.95 -20.71
CA LYS A 20 0.16 -34.99 -21.06
C LYS A 20 0.81 -33.61 -21.14
N ASP A 21 0.03 -32.54 -20.94
CA ASP A 21 0.56 -31.18 -20.99
C ASP A 21 1.37 -30.90 -19.70
N PRO A 22 2.69 -30.65 -19.81
CA PRO A 22 3.55 -30.47 -18.65
C PRO A 22 3.24 -29.18 -17.87
N ASP A 23 2.76 -28.13 -18.54
CA ASP A 23 2.37 -26.87 -17.89
C ASP A 23 1.07 -27.05 -17.10
N ALA A 24 0.06 -27.69 -17.70
CA ALA A 24 -1.20 -28.00 -17.03
C ALA A 24 -0.98 -28.83 -15.75
N MET A 25 -0.13 -29.85 -15.82
CA MET A 25 0.21 -30.69 -14.66
C MET A 25 1.01 -29.93 -13.60
N LYS A 26 1.91 -29.03 -14.01
CA LYS A 26 2.65 -28.16 -13.08
C LYS A 26 1.71 -27.21 -12.34
N LYS A 27 0.83 -26.50 -13.06
CA LYS A 27 -0.16 -25.58 -12.47
C LYS A 27 -1.11 -26.29 -11.51
N LEU A 28 -1.58 -27.50 -11.87
CA LEU A 28 -2.40 -28.31 -10.98
C LEU A 28 -1.68 -28.62 -9.66
N ARG A 29 -0.44 -29.13 -9.71
CA ARG A 29 0.33 -29.49 -8.51
C ARG A 29 0.59 -28.26 -7.61
N GLU A 30 0.94 -27.12 -8.21
CA GLU A 30 1.16 -25.89 -7.44
C GLU A 30 -0.15 -25.37 -6.81
N CYS A 31 -1.28 -25.49 -7.51
CA CYS A 31 -2.59 -25.17 -6.94
C CYS A 31 -2.99 -26.13 -5.79
N GLU A 32 -2.72 -27.43 -5.92
CA GLU A 32 -2.95 -28.40 -4.84
C GLU A 32 -2.13 -28.08 -3.59
N LYS A 33 -0.84 -27.74 -3.76
CA LYS A 33 0.02 -27.28 -2.66
C LYS A 33 -0.52 -26.00 -2.01
N ALA A 34 -0.97 -25.03 -2.81
CA ALA A 34 -1.54 -23.78 -2.31
C ALA A 34 -2.81 -24.04 -1.48
N VAL A 35 -3.72 -24.91 -1.95
CA VAL A 35 -4.92 -25.30 -1.20
C VAL A 35 -4.57 -26.04 0.08
N GLN A 36 -3.58 -26.93 0.06
CA GLN A 36 -3.14 -27.65 1.26
C GLN A 36 -2.55 -26.70 2.31
N LYS A 37 -1.68 -25.77 1.87
CA LYS A 37 -1.11 -24.73 2.75
C LYS A 37 -2.21 -23.86 3.36
N MET A 38 -3.16 -23.40 2.53
CA MET A 38 -4.29 -22.59 2.99
C MET A 38 -5.14 -23.32 4.03
N LYS A 39 -5.43 -24.61 3.86
CA LYS A 39 -6.17 -25.40 4.87
C LYS A 39 -5.40 -25.52 6.18
N PHE A 40 -4.08 -25.68 6.12
CA PHE A 40 -3.26 -25.72 7.32
C PHE A 40 -3.29 -24.38 8.04
N GLU A 41 -3.15 -23.27 7.30
CA GLU A 41 -3.23 -21.90 7.82
C GLU A 41 -4.62 -21.59 8.43
N GLU A 42 -5.71 -21.95 7.76
CA GLU A 42 -7.08 -21.84 8.27
C GLU A 42 -7.26 -22.64 9.58
N ALA A 43 -6.62 -23.80 9.70
CA ALA A 43 -6.73 -24.64 10.90
C ALA A 43 -5.93 -24.10 12.11
N ILE A 44 -4.83 -23.37 11.87
CA ILE A 44 -4.03 -22.73 12.93
C ILE A 44 -4.44 -21.28 13.21
N ALA A 45 -5.35 -20.72 12.41
CA ALA A 45 -6.01 -19.45 12.66
C ALA A 45 -7.05 -19.61 13.78
N SER A 46 -6.60 -19.94 15.00
CA SER A 46 -7.40 -19.70 16.21
C SER A 46 -7.68 -18.20 16.32
N GLY A 47 -8.88 -17.83 16.80
CA GLY A 47 -9.44 -16.47 16.76
C GLY A 47 -8.41 -15.37 16.98
N GLU A 48 -8.35 -14.41 16.04
CA GLU A 48 -7.36 -13.32 16.04
C GLU A 48 -7.33 -12.49 17.33
N HIS A 49 -8.40 -12.58 18.15
CA HIS A 49 -8.50 -11.94 19.45
C HIS A 49 -7.58 -12.51 20.56
N ASP A 50 -7.01 -13.71 20.40
CA ASP A 50 -6.16 -14.35 21.43
C ASP A 50 -4.65 -14.31 21.12
N ARG A 51 -4.23 -13.67 20.02
CA ARG A 51 -2.79 -13.55 19.69
C ARG A 51 -2.16 -12.39 20.46
N ILE A 52 -1.18 -12.72 21.29
CA ILE A 52 -0.30 -11.72 21.92
C ILE A 52 0.39 -10.93 20.80
N SER A 53 0.28 -9.60 20.83
CA SER A 53 0.92 -8.73 19.85
C SER A 53 2.42 -8.96 19.82
N VAL A 54 2.99 -9.10 18.62
CA VAL A 54 4.44 -9.21 18.43
C VAL A 54 5.14 -7.99 19.02
N ALA A 55 4.52 -6.82 18.91
CA ALA A 55 5.04 -5.58 19.47
C ALA A 55 5.17 -5.61 21.00
N GLU A 56 4.28 -6.32 21.71
CA GLU A 56 4.31 -6.41 23.18
C GLU A 56 5.38 -7.38 23.71
N SER A 57 5.78 -8.34 22.88
CA SER A 57 6.80 -9.35 23.23
C SER A 57 8.19 -9.05 22.70
N LEU A 58 8.35 -7.96 21.93
CA LEU A 58 9.57 -7.63 21.19
C LEU A 58 10.26 -6.43 21.82
N ASP A 59 11.48 -6.65 22.33
CA ASP A 59 12.39 -5.58 22.73
C ASP A 59 13.60 -5.55 21.81
N TYR A 60 13.68 -4.55 20.93
CA TYR A 60 14.81 -4.40 20.01
C TYR A 60 16.13 -4.07 20.73
N HIS A 61 16.11 -3.58 21.97
CA HIS A 61 17.31 -3.28 22.74
C HIS A 61 18.15 -4.53 23.00
N THR A 62 17.49 -5.69 23.15
CA THR A 62 18.11 -7.00 23.37
C THR A 62 18.78 -7.57 22.12
N ILE A 63 18.52 -6.99 20.94
CA ILE A 63 19.04 -7.48 19.67
C ILE A 63 20.44 -6.90 19.45
N GLU A 64 21.46 -7.73 19.56
CA GLU A 64 22.84 -7.37 19.25
C GLU A 64 23.02 -7.06 17.75
N VAL A 65 23.88 -6.08 17.45
CA VAL A 65 24.31 -5.76 16.09
C VAL A 65 25.73 -6.26 15.94
N GLU A 66 25.97 -7.14 14.97
CA GLU A 66 27.28 -7.75 14.80
C GLU A 66 28.31 -6.69 14.37
N ALA A 67 29.56 -6.80 14.85
CA ALA A 67 30.63 -5.84 14.53
C ALA A 67 30.95 -5.74 13.02
N SER A 68 30.60 -6.78 12.26
CA SER A 68 30.69 -6.84 10.81
C SER A 68 29.65 -5.97 10.09
N TYR A 69 28.54 -5.60 10.75
CA TYR A 69 27.52 -4.72 10.16
C TYR A 69 28.05 -3.29 10.02
N LYS A 70 28.18 -2.85 8.77
CA LYS A 70 28.66 -1.50 8.38
C LYS A 70 27.59 -0.61 7.76
N GLY A 71 26.34 -1.07 7.68
CA GLY A 71 25.24 -0.28 7.13
C GLY A 71 24.74 0.79 8.09
N ALA A 72 23.66 1.48 7.71
CA ALA A 72 23.04 2.57 8.46
C ALA A 72 22.64 2.15 9.89
N LYS A 73 22.89 3.02 10.86
CA LYS A 73 22.60 2.78 12.29
C LYS A 73 21.78 3.90 12.89
N ILE A 74 20.78 3.53 13.69
CA ILE A 74 20.08 4.49 14.55
C ILE A 74 20.89 4.59 15.83
N GLU A 75 21.50 5.75 16.07
CA GLU A 75 22.21 6.04 17.30
C GLU A 75 21.18 6.47 18.37
N GLY A 76 20.93 5.58 19.34
CA GLY A 76 19.92 5.79 20.39
C GLY A 76 18.49 5.51 19.93
N GLU A 77 17.55 6.35 20.37
CA GLU A 77 16.10 6.12 20.27
C GLU A 77 15.42 6.88 19.11
N THR A 78 16.13 7.79 18.46
CA THR A 78 15.54 8.73 17.50
C THR A 78 16.02 8.45 16.08
N VAL A 79 15.07 8.22 15.18
CA VAL A 79 15.33 8.20 13.73
C VAL A 79 15.72 9.60 13.27
N THR A 80 16.90 9.76 12.67
CA THR A 80 17.41 11.05 12.20
C THR A 80 17.46 11.12 10.67
N LEU A 81 17.54 12.34 10.12
CA LEU A 81 17.67 12.53 8.68
C LEU A 81 18.96 11.89 8.12
N ASP A 82 20.06 11.95 8.86
CA ASP A 82 21.33 11.35 8.44
C ASP A 82 21.25 9.82 8.38
N PHE A 83 20.57 9.20 9.36
CA PHE A 83 20.28 7.76 9.30
C PHE A 83 19.42 7.43 8.08
N ILE A 84 18.35 8.18 7.82
CA ILE A 84 17.46 7.92 6.67
C ILE A 84 18.23 8.05 5.36
N LYS A 85 19.03 9.10 5.18
CA LYS A 85 19.85 9.29 3.97
C LYS A 85 20.85 8.15 3.79
N SER A 86 21.52 7.74 4.87
CA SER A 86 22.43 6.60 4.85
C SER A 86 21.69 5.31 4.48
N MET A 87 20.54 5.03 5.10
CA MET A 87 19.72 3.85 4.81
C MET A 87 19.23 3.83 3.36
N MET A 88 18.80 4.98 2.83
CA MET A 88 18.37 5.09 1.44
C MET A 88 19.50 4.76 0.46
N GLU A 89 20.72 5.20 0.76
CA GLU A 89 21.90 4.88 -0.05
C GLU A 89 22.29 3.39 0.06
N GLU A 90 22.20 2.80 1.25
CA GLU A 90 22.38 1.36 1.45
C GLU A 90 21.40 0.56 0.58
N PHE A 91 20.12 0.94 0.60
CA PHE A 91 19.07 0.31 -0.22
C PHE A 91 19.31 0.51 -1.73
N ARG A 92 19.77 1.69 -2.16
CA ARG A 92 20.16 1.95 -3.56
C ARG A 92 21.27 1.02 -4.04
N GLN A 93 22.15 0.59 -3.12
CA GLN A 93 23.23 -0.35 -3.37
C GLN A 93 22.83 -1.82 -3.08
N GLN A 94 21.52 -2.11 -2.93
CA GLN A 94 20.98 -3.43 -2.61
C GLN A 94 21.51 -4.03 -1.29
N ARG A 95 21.97 -3.19 -0.36
CA ARG A 95 22.36 -3.60 1.00
C ARG A 95 21.13 -3.61 1.91
N LYS A 96 21.20 -4.44 2.96
CA LYS A 96 20.07 -4.66 3.88
C LYS A 96 20.20 -3.82 5.15
N LEU A 97 19.07 -3.32 5.64
CA LEU A 97 18.97 -2.75 6.98
C LEU A 97 19.10 -3.88 8.01
N HIS A 98 19.82 -3.64 9.11
CA HIS A 98 19.91 -4.61 10.19
C HIS A 98 18.54 -4.78 10.89
N LYS A 99 18.17 -6.02 11.25
CA LYS A 99 16.87 -6.37 11.87
C LYS A 99 16.55 -5.55 13.12
N ARG A 100 17.55 -5.19 13.93
CA ARG A 100 17.39 -4.33 15.12
C ARG A 100 16.70 -3.01 14.75
N TYR A 101 17.23 -2.32 13.75
CA TYR A 101 16.72 -1.02 13.31
C TYR A 101 15.39 -1.16 12.56
N GLY A 102 15.19 -2.26 11.82
CA GLY A 102 13.89 -2.57 11.23
C GLY A 102 12.79 -2.70 12.30
N PHE A 103 13.05 -3.46 13.36
CA PHE A 103 12.13 -3.58 14.49
C PHE A 103 11.92 -2.25 15.23
N GLN A 104 12.97 -1.47 15.45
CA GLN A 104 12.89 -0.14 16.06
C GLN A 104 11.96 0.80 15.28
N ILE A 105 12.13 0.90 13.96
CA ILE A 105 11.30 1.72 13.08
C ILE A 105 9.83 1.26 13.14
N LEU A 106 9.59 -0.05 13.07
CA LEU A 106 8.22 -0.59 13.09
C LEU A 106 7.49 -0.35 14.42
N LEU A 107 8.18 -0.53 15.55
CA LEU A 107 7.59 -0.29 16.86
C LEU A 107 7.27 1.21 17.05
N GLN A 108 8.16 2.10 16.60
CA GLN A 108 7.95 3.54 16.68
C GLN A 108 6.79 3.98 15.77
N VAL A 109 6.75 3.55 14.51
CA VAL A 109 5.69 3.94 13.58
C VAL A 109 4.34 3.35 13.99
N ARG A 110 4.30 2.12 14.53
CA ARG A 110 3.08 1.53 15.10
C ARG A 110 2.47 2.44 16.15
N LYS A 111 3.27 2.91 17.11
CA LYS A 111 2.81 3.81 18.16
C LYS A 111 2.23 5.11 17.59
N LEU A 112 2.88 5.68 16.58
CA LEU A 112 2.39 6.90 15.90
C LEU A 112 1.06 6.66 15.19
N LEU A 113 0.96 5.56 14.42
CA LEU A 113 -0.23 5.25 13.62
C LEU A 113 -1.44 4.87 14.49
N MET A 114 -1.23 4.13 15.59
CA MET A 114 -2.30 3.79 16.55
C MET A 114 -2.96 5.02 17.18
N ALA A 115 -2.22 6.11 17.35
CA ALA A 115 -2.75 7.35 17.92
C ALA A 115 -3.61 8.16 16.94
N LEU A 116 -3.60 7.82 15.65
CA LEU A 116 -4.35 8.54 14.62
C LEU A 116 -5.80 8.02 14.51
N PRO A 117 -6.75 8.89 14.13
CA PRO A 117 -8.09 8.46 13.72
C PRO A 117 -8.05 7.69 12.40
N SER A 118 -9.13 6.99 12.07
CA SER A 118 -9.25 6.25 10.79
C SER A 118 -9.41 7.18 9.58
N LEU A 119 -9.87 8.42 9.81
CA LEU A 119 -9.83 9.52 8.85
C LEU A 119 -9.03 10.68 9.46
N VAL A 120 -7.95 11.07 8.79
CA VAL A 120 -7.05 12.14 9.26
C VAL A 120 -7.34 13.45 8.54
N ASP A 121 -7.65 14.49 9.31
CA ASP A 121 -7.76 15.85 8.79
C ASP A 121 -6.38 16.50 8.72
N VAL A 122 -6.05 17.09 7.56
CA VAL A 122 -4.76 17.74 7.31
C VAL A 122 -5.01 19.21 6.99
N THR A 123 -4.31 20.09 7.72
CA THR A 123 -4.34 21.53 7.47
C THR A 123 -3.04 21.96 6.83
N VAL A 124 -3.13 22.41 5.58
CA VAL A 124 -2.05 23.04 4.82
C VAL A 124 -2.16 24.55 5.03
N PRO A 125 -1.15 25.20 5.64
CA PRO A 125 -1.18 26.63 5.93
C PRO A 125 -1.15 27.47 4.65
N GLU A 126 -1.48 28.77 4.76
CA GLU A 126 -1.37 29.71 3.66
C GLU A 126 0.05 29.74 3.07
N ASN A 127 0.16 29.77 1.73
CA ASN A 127 1.42 29.58 0.98
C ASN A 127 2.11 28.21 1.16
N GLY A 128 1.52 27.31 1.95
CA GLY A 128 1.95 25.92 2.08
C GLY A 128 1.67 25.09 0.84
N GLN A 129 2.37 23.97 0.73
CA GLN A 129 2.17 22.97 -0.31
C GLN A 129 1.93 21.59 0.30
N PHE A 130 1.33 20.70 -0.48
CA PHE A 130 1.10 19.31 -0.08
C PHE A 130 1.13 18.41 -1.31
N THR A 131 1.92 17.34 -1.27
CA THR A 131 2.01 16.38 -2.37
C THR A 131 1.24 15.10 -2.07
N VAL A 132 0.43 14.64 -3.02
CA VAL A 132 -0.25 13.33 -2.96
C VAL A 132 0.35 12.42 -4.03
N CYS A 133 0.92 11.31 -3.59
CA CYS A 133 1.35 10.19 -4.43
C CYS A 133 0.32 9.06 -4.34
N GLY A 134 0.12 8.33 -5.44
CA GLY A 134 -0.62 7.08 -5.44
C GLY A 134 0.28 5.88 -5.15
N ASP A 135 -0.12 4.74 -5.72
CA ASP A 135 0.55 3.45 -5.56
C ASP A 135 2.01 3.53 -6.03
N VAL A 136 2.91 2.86 -5.29
CA VAL A 136 4.35 2.75 -5.61
C VAL A 136 4.77 1.29 -5.79
N HIS A 137 4.07 0.34 -5.15
CA HIS A 137 4.22 -1.10 -5.37
C HIS A 137 5.66 -1.61 -5.41
N GLY A 138 6.47 -1.26 -4.40
CA GLY A 138 7.84 -1.75 -4.29
C GLY A 138 8.78 -1.30 -5.41
N GLN A 139 8.44 -0.26 -6.17
CA GLN A 139 9.33 0.38 -7.14
C GLN A 139 10.23 1.42 -6.44
N TYR A 140 11.17 0.93 -5.63
CA TYR A 140 12.02 1.77 -4.78
C TYR A 140 12.81 2.85 -5.53
N TYR A 141 13.31 2.53 -6.73
CA TYR A 141 14.12 3.47 -7.50
C TYR A 141 13.28 4.61 -8.08
N ASP A 142 12.01 4.34 -8.42
CA ASP A 142 11.06 5.37 -8.81
C ASP A 142 10.62 6.24 -7.62
N LEU A 143 10.50 5.65 -6.41
CA LEU A 143 10.31 6.44 -5.19
C LEU A 143 11.46 7.43 -4.97
N LEU A 144 12.71 7.00 -5.18
CA LEU A 144 13.87 7.91 -5.12
C LEU A 144 13.79 9.00 -6.19
N ASN A 145 13.34 8.68 -7.39
CA ASN A 145 13.13 9.65 -8.46
C ASN A 145 12.07 10.70 -8.08
N ILE A 146 10.96 10.30 -7.44
CA ILE A 146 9.96 11.25 -6.92
C ILE A 146 10.63 12.25 -5.95
N PHE A 147 11.48 11.77 -5.04
CA PHE A 147 12.19 12.62 -4.09
C PHE A 147 13.25 13.51 -4.75
N GLU A 148 13.88 13.07 -5.84
CA GLU A 148 14.80 13.89 -6.63
C GLU A 148 14.06 15.01 -7.37
N LEU A 149 12.91 14.70 -7.97
CA LEU A 149 12.09 15.62 -8.76
C LEU A 149 11.32 16.63 -7.90
N ASN A 150 10.82 16.22 -6.73
CA ASN A 150 9.93 17.03 -5.90
C ASN A 150 10.47 17.30 -4.49
N GLY A 151 11.71 16.92 -4.21
CA GLY A 151 12.37 17.10 -2.93
C GLY A 151 11.97 16.03 -1.90
N LEU A 152 12.86 15.76 -0.95
CA LEU A 152 12.60 14.84 0.16
C LEU A 152 11.42 15.32 1.02
N PRO A 153 10.66 14.40 1.64
CA PRO A 153 9.64 14.77 2.60
C PRO A 153 10.23 15.49 3.81
N SER A 154 9.56 16.56 4.24
CA SER A 154 9.82 17.29 5.48
C SER A 154 8.54 17.95 5.96
N ASN A 155 8.58 18.69 7.08
CA ASN A 155 7.42 19.47 7.53
C ASN A 155 7.07 20.61 6.55
N GLU A 156 8.05 21.12 5.80
CA GLU A 156 7.89 22.17 4.78
C GLU A 156 7.57 21.62 3.38
N ASN A 157 7.77 20.31 3.18
CA ASN A 157 7.46 19.60 1.94
C ASN A 157 6.68 18.31 2.26
N PRO A 158 5.43 18.41 2.73
CA PRO A 158 4.69 17.25 3.22
C PRO A 158 4.16 16.38 2.08
N TYR A 159 4.16 15.07 2.32
CA TYR A 159 3.65 14.05 1.39
C TYR A 159 2.56 13.20 2.03
N LEU A 160 1.56 12.84 1.22
CA LEU A 160 0.68 11.70 1.44
C LEU A 160 0.96 10.63 0.39
N PHE A 161 1.29 9.42 0.83
CA PHE A 161 1.29 8.24 -0.04
C PHE A 161 -0.03 7.47 0.18
N ASN A 162 -0.81 7.33 -0.89
CA ASN A 162 -2.19 6.88 -0.83
C ASN A 162 -2.35 5.36 -0.98
N GLY A 163 -1.68 4.60 -0.12
CA GLY A 163 -1.73 3.14 -0.09
C GLY A 163 -0.89 2.46 -1.18
N ASP A 164 -0.86 1.14 -1.12
CA ASP A 164 -0.20 0.25 -2.09
C ASP A 164 1.28 0.59 -2.27
N PHE A 165 1.99 0.61 -1.14
CA PHE A 165 3.43 0.83 -1.08
C PHE A 165 4.21 -0.41 -1.48
N VAL A 166 3.65 -1.59 -1.19
CA VAL A 166 4.28 -2.90 -1.29
C VAL A 166 3.61 -3.80 -2.32
N ASP A 167 4.13 -5.03 -2.43
CA ASP A 167 3.73 -6.06 -3.39
C ASP A 167 4.06 -5.69 -4.84
N ARG A 168 4.07 -6.71 -5.71
CA ARG A 168 4.35 -6.61 -7.14
C ARG A 168 5.81 -6.29 -7.45
N GLY A 169 6.28 -5.09 -7.13
CA GLY A 169 7.70 -4.75 -7.23
C GLY A 169 8.53 -5.50 -6.19
N SER A 170 9.79 -5.75 -6.54
CA SER A 170 10.69 -6.60 -5.76
C SER A 170 11.62 -5.82 -4.80
N PHE A 171 11.28 -4.55 -4.55
CA PHE A 171 11.95 -3.68 -3.59
C PHE A 171 10.95 -3.06 -2.59
N SER A 172 9.92 -3.85 -2.23
CA SER A 172 8.85 -3.42 -1.31
C SER A 172 9.38 -3.13 0.09
N VAL A 173 10.36 -3.90 0.55
CA VAL A 173 11.01 -3.72 1.85
C VAL A 173 11.72 -2.37 1.92
N GLU A 174 12.45 -2.00 0.88
CA GLU A 174 13.17 -0.73 0.81
C GLU A 174 12.21 0.47 0.77
N VAL A 175 11.11 0.36 0.01
CA VAL A 175 10.04 1.37 0.00
C VAL A 175 9.46 1.57 1.39
N ILE A 176 8.95 0.50 2.01
CA ILE A 176 8.18 0.65 3.25
C ILE A 176 9.04 1.10 4.43
N PHE A 177 10.29 0.63 4.54
CA PHE A 177 11.19 1.12 5.58
C PHE A 177 11.56 2.59 5.37
N THR A 178 11.72 3.04 4.13
CA THR A 178 11.97 4.46 3.82
C THR A 178 10.79 5.33 4.25
N LEU A 179 9.57 4.95 3.86
CA LEU A 179 8.34 5.67 4.22
C LEU A 179 8.11 5.70 5.73
N PHE A 180 8.29 4.57 6.43
CA PHE A 180 8.12 4.51 7.88
C PHE A 180 9.20 5.26 8.64
N ALA A 181 10.46 5.22 8.21
CA ALA A 181 11.51 6.02 8.83
C ALA A 181 11.23 7.52 8.67
N LEU A 182 10.79 7.96 7.48
CA LEU A 182 10.38 9.34 7.25
C LEU A 182 9.15 9.71 8.08
N LYS A 183 8.18 8.80 8.29
CA LYS A 183 7.05 9.02 9.21
C LYS A 183 7.50 9.18 10.66
N CYS A 184 8.48 8.39 11.10
CA CYS A 184 9.06 8.50 12.44
C CYS A 184 9.77 9.85 12.65
N LEU A 185 10.46 10.36 11.62
CA LEU A 185 11.16 11.65 11.67
C LEU A 185 10.21 12.85 11.51
N TYR A 186 9.25 12.77 10.59
CA TYR A 186 8.31 13.83 10.26
C TYR A 186 6.85 13.35 10.39
N PRO A 187 6.33 13.16 11.63
CA PRO A 187 4.95 12.71 11.83
C PRO A 187 3.88 13.60 11.20
N GLU A 188 4.16 14.90 11.03
CA GLU A 188 3.28 15.88 10.36
C GLU A 188 3.76 16.24 8.93
N GLY A 189 4.88 15.66 8.48
CA GLY A 189 5.41 15.83 7.11
C GLY A 189 5.18 14.61 6.21
N VAL A 190 4.88 13.44 6.78
CA VAL A 190 4.57 12.23 6.03
C VAL A 190 3.25 11.62 6.51
N TYR A 191 2.34 11.42 5.57
CA TYR A 191 1.05 10.80 5.75
C TYR A 191 0.98 9.53 4.90
N LEU A 192 0.35 8.49 5.44
CA LEU A 192 0.27 7.18 4.81
C LEU A 192 -1.18 6.69 4.94
N SER A 193 -1.87 6.52 3.82
CA SER A 193 -3.17 5.82 3.79
C SER A 193 -2.94 4.33 3.63
N ARG A 194 -3.82 3.50 4.17
CA ARG A 194 -3.86 2.07 3.87
C ARG A 194 -4.38 1.86 2.44
N GLY A 195 -3.70 1.04 1.65
CA GLY A 195 -4.21 0.45 0.42
C GLY A 195 -4.67 -0.99 0.62
N ASN A 196 -5.22 -1.62 -0.41
CA ASN A 196 -5.64 -3.02 -0.29
C ASN A 196 -4.43 -3.97 -0.21
N HIS A 197 -3.27 -3.57 -0.70
CA HIS A 197 -2.03 -4.33 -0.60
C HIS A 197 -1.34 -4.24 0.77
N GLU A 198 -1.76 -3.35 1.67
CA GLU A 198 -1.38 -3.41 3.09
C GLU A 198 -2.29 -4.36 3.89
N SER A 199 -2.41 -5.61 3.40
CA SER A 199 -3.19 -6.70 3.99
C SER A 199 -2.49 -8.05 3.86
N LYS A 200 -2.67 -8.92 4.86
CA LYS A 200 -2.10 -10.29 4.86
C LYS A 200 -2.50 -11.06 3.61
N SER A 201 -3.75 -10.92 3.18
CA SER A 201 -4.30 -11.66 2.04
C SER A 201 -3.55 -11.34 0.73
N MET A 202 -3.19 -10.07 0.52
CA MET A 202 -2.43 -9.65 -0.65
C MET A 202 -0.95 -9.98 -0.51
N ASN A 203 -0.34 -9.67 0.64
CA ASN A 203 1.10 -9.85 0.86
C ASN A 203 1.57 -11.31 0.71
N LYS A 204 0.71 -12.27 1.11
CA LYS A 204 0.93 -13.72 0.93
C LYS A 204 1.10 -14.14 -0.52
N ILE A 205 0.46 -13.41 -1.43
CA ILE A 205 0.32 -13.80 -2.83
C ILE A 205 1.23 -12.97 -3.72
N TYR A 206 1.32 -11.67 -3.46
CA TYR A 206 1.89 -10.69 -4.40
C TYR A 206 3.32 -10.25 -4.08
N GLY A 207 3.95 -10.83 -3.07
CA GLY A 207 5.41 -10.83 -2.92
C GLY A 207 5.94 -10.27 -1.63
N PHE A 208 5.23 -9.37 -0.95
CA PHE A 208 5.76 -8.70 0.23
C PHE A 208 6.09 -9.66 1.36
N GLU A 209 5.22 -10.64 1.66
CA GLU A 209 5.51 -11.65 2.70
C GLU A 209 6.78 -12.43 2.33
N GLY A 210 6.90 -12.87 1.08
CA GLY A 210 8.07 -13.60 0.60
C GLY A 210 9.36 -12.78 0.66
N GLU A 211 9.27 -11.49 0.32
CA GLU A 211 10.38 -10.56 0.34
C GLU A 211 10.86 -10.31 1.78
N VAL A 212 9.93 -10.07 2.70
CA VAL A 212 10.24 -9.90 4.14
C VAL A 212 10.86 -11.18 4.71
N LYS A 213 10.37 -12.37 4.37
CA LYS A 213 10.97 -13.65 4.82
C LYS A 213 12.38 -13.85 4.25
N ALA A 214 12.62 -13.47 3.00
CA ALA A 214 13.92 -13.59 2.35
C ALA A 214 14.95 -12.57 2.87
N LYS A 215 14.49 -11.36 3.23
CA LYS A 215 15.37 -10.27 3.71
C LYS A 215 15.53 -10.26 5.24
N PHE A 216 14.53 -10.75 5.98
CA PHE A 216 14.44 -10.77 7.44
C PHE A 216 13.97 -12.14 7.97
N ASN A 217 12.80 -12.21 8.61
CA ASN A 217 12.27 -13.40 9.27
C ASN A 217 10.75 -13.32 9.45
N GLU A 218 10.13 -14.43 9.87
CA GLU A 218 8.68 -14.55 10.11
C GLU A 218 8.15 -13.50 11.09
N ARG A 219 8.90 -13.24 12.19
CA ARG A 219 8.48 -12.27 13.21
C ARG A 219 8.35 -10.85 12.66
N MET A 220 9.15 -10.50 11.65
CA MET A 220 9.04 -9.22 10.94
C MET A 220 7.75 -9.16 10.10
N VAL A 221 7.33 -10.27 9.47
CA VAL A 221 6.08 -10.36 8.71
C VAL A 221 4.89 -10.07 9.61
N ASP A 222 4.83 -10.74 10.76
CA ASP A 222 3.73 -10.58 11.71
C ASP A 222 3.65 -9.13 12.22
N LEU A 223 4.80 -8.51 12.54
CA LEU A 223 4.83 -7.12 12.98
C LEU A 223 4.39 -6.16 11.86
N PHE A 224 4.83 -6.36 10.61
CA PHE A 224 4.35 -5.56 9.48
C PHE A 224 2.83 -5.64 9.34
N ALA A 225 2.24 -6.85 9.45
CA ALA A 225 0.80 -7.03 9.38
C ALA A 225 0.08 -6.24 10.50
N GLU A 226 0.58 -6.27 11.74
CA GLU A 226 0.05 -5.45 12.84
C GLU A 226 0.15 -3.95 12.55
N VAL A 227 1.29 -3.47 12.03
CA VAL A 227 1.49 -2.06 11.69
C VAL A 227 0.56 -1.62 10.56
N PHE A 228 0.36 -2.46 9.54
CA PHE A 228 -0.56 -2.18 8.45
C PHE A 228 -2.01 -2.04 8.91
N CYS A 229 -2.44 -2.80 9.92
CA CYS A 229 -3.73 -2.61 10.56
C CYS A 229 -3.88 -1.28 11.31
N CYS A 230 -2.78 -0.56 11.58
CA CYS A 230 -2.82 0.75 12.23
C CYS A 230 -2.94 1.92 11.23
N LEU A 231 -2.70 1.69 9.93
CA LEU A 231 -2.71 2.74 8.91
C LEU A 231 -4.11 3.37 8.77
N PRO A 232 -4.23 4.72 8.76
CA PRO A 232 -5.48 5.42 8.46
C PRO A 232 -6.07 5.01 7.11
N LEU A 233 -7.39 5.07 6.98
CA LEU A 233 -8.11 4.64 5.78
C LEU A 233 -8.35 5.78 4.77
N ALA A 234 -8.38 7.02 5.25
CA ALA A 234 -8.60 8.19 4.40
C ALA A 234 -8.01 9.47 5.01
N HIS A 235 -7.86 10.49 4.17
CA HIS A 235 -7.42 11.82 4.58
C HIS A 235 -8.36 12.90 4.01
N VAL A 236 -8.49 14.02 4.72
CA VAL A 236 -9.19 15.21 4.24
C VAL A 236 -8.25 16.41 4.31
N LEU A 237 -7.93 16.98 3.16
CA LEU A 237 -7.03 18.14 3.06
C LEU A 237 -7.85 19.44 3.06
N ASN A 238 -7.56 20.34 4.00
CA ASN A 238 -8.22 21.64 4.20
C ASN A 238 -9.76 21.59 4.22
N GLY A 239 -10.35 20.46 4.61
CA GLY A 239 -11.80 20.26 4.55
C GLY A 239 -12.38 20.25 3.13
N LYS A 240 -11.54 20.13 2.09
CA LYS A 240 -11.94 20.27 0.67
C LYS A 240 -11.67 19.05 -0.20
N VAL A 241 -10.54 18.39 0.01
CA VAL A 241 -10.14 17.25 -0.84
C VAL A 241 -10.15 15.98 0.00
N PHE A 242 -11.01 15.02 -0.36
CA PHE A 242 -11.02 13.70 0.25
C PHE A 242 -10.08 12.78 -0.51
N VAL A 243 -9.14 12.16 0.20
CA VAL A 243 -8.14 11.25 -0.36
C VAL A 243 -8.34 9.86 0.20
N VAL A 244 -8.51 8.87 -0.68
CA VAL A 244 -8.76 7.47 -0.34
C VAL A 244 -8.08 6.57 -1.37
N HIS A 245 -7.59 5.39 -1.00
CA HIS A 245 -6.93 4.50 -1.96
C HIS A 245 -7.90 3.97 -3.03
N GLY A 246 -8.92 3.22 -2.58
CA GLY A 246 -10.01 2.67 -3.37
C GLY A 246 -10.99 3.76 -3.82
N GLY A 247 -12.18 3.78 -3.25
CA GLY A 247 -13.17 4.77 -3.66
C GLY A 247 -14.34 4.88 -2.71
N LEU A 248 -15.52 5.08 -3.30
CA LEU A 248 -16.76 5.33 -2.57
C LEU A 248 -17.56 4.04 -2.32
N PHE A 249 -18.72 4.23 -1.72
CA PHE A 249 -19.47 3.20 -1.03
C PHE A 249 -20.64 2.66 -1.83
N SER A 250 -21.08 1.46 -1.49
CA SER A 250 -22.27 0.82 -2.05
C SER A 250 -23.58 1.49 -1.60
N THR A 251 -23.53 2.29 -0.53
CA THR A 251 -24.66 3.04 0.01
C THR A 251 -24.44 4.56 -0.07
N ASP A 252 -25.53 5.32 -0.17
CA ASP A 252 -25.48 6.79 -0.08
C ASP A 252 -25.60 7.23 1.39
N GLY A 253 -25.24 8.48 1.68
CA GLY A 253 -25.40 9.10 3.00
C GLY A 253 -24.22 8.89 3.97
N VAL A 254 -23.18 8.15 3.58
CA VAL A 254 -21.96 7.99 4.37
C VAL A 254 -21.30 9.35 4.62
N LYS A 255 -21.03 9.64 5.90
CA LYS A 255 -20.40 10.88 6.35
C LYS A 255 -18.94 10.67 6.73
N LEU A 256 -18.16 11.76 6.73
CA LEU A 256 -16.78 11.73 7.23
C LEU A 256 -16.67 11.23 8.68
N SER A 257 -17.71 11.44 9.51
CA SER A 257 -17.80 10.90 10.86
C SER A 257 -17.84 9.38 10.89
N ASP A 258 -18.53 8.75 9.94
CA ASP A 258 -18.67 7.30 9.86
C ASP A 258 -17.32 6.67 9.55
N ILE A 259 -16.59 7.25 8.59
CA ILE A 259 -15.24 6.83 8.22
C ILE A 259 -14.27 6.99 9.40
N ARG A 260 -14.35 8.12 10.11
CA ARG A 260 -13.51 8.40 11.28
C ARG A 260 -13.74 7.41 12.43
N ALA A 261 -14.97 6.89 12.55
CA ALA A 261 -15.39 5.96 13.60
C ALA A 261 -15.12 4.47 13.27
N ILE A 262 -14.64 4.14 12.06
CA ILE A 262 -14.28 2.75 11.70
C ILE A 262 -13.19 2.26 12.66
N ASP A 263 -13.44 1.15 13.35
CA ASP A 263 -12.39 0.37 14.00
C ASP A 263 -11.58 -0.36 12.91
N ARG A 264 -10.40 0.18 12.61
CA ARG A 264 -9.56 -0.26 11.49
C ARG A 264 -8.50 -1.29 11.88
N PHE A 265 -8.38 -1.62 13.18
CA PHE A 265 -7.30 -2.44 13.72
C PHE A 265 -7.49 -3.95 13.45
N SER A 266 -7.84 -4.28 12.21
CA SER A 266 -8.06 -5.64 11.72
C SER A 266 -7.61 -5.76 10.26
N GLU A 267 -7.58 -6.98 9.74
CA GLU A 267 -7.58 -7.17 8.29
C GLU A 267 -8.87 -6.58 7.68
N PRO A 268 -8.83 -6.11 6.42
CA PRO A 268 -10.03 -5.65 5.74
C PRO A 268 -11.07 -6.77 5.69
N PRO A 269 -12.33 -6.52 6.10
CA PRO A 269 -13.41 -7.48 5.94
C PRO A 269 -13.77 -7.68 4.46
N ASP A 270 -14.57 -8.71 4.17
CA ASP A 270 -15.05 -8.96 2.80
C ASP A 270 -16.09 -7.92 2.33
N GLU A 271 -16.75 -7.22 3.25
CA GLU A 271 -17.80 -6.23 2.97
C GLU A 271 -17.75 -5.02 3.94
N GLY A 272 -18.51 -3.97 3.63
CA GLY A 272 -18.63 -2.77 4.47
C GLY A 272 -17.65 -1.66 4.13
N LEU A 273 -17.72 -0.56 4.88
CA LEU A 273 -17.03 0.69 4.54
C LEU A 273 -15.52 0.53 4.38
N MET A 274 -14.87 -0.22 5.29
CA MET A 274 -13.43 -0.45 5.22
C MET A 274 -13.02 -1.22 3.95
N CYS A 275 -13.80 -2.22 3.53
CA CYS A 275 -13.56 -2.94 2.28
C CYS A 275 -13.69 -1.99 1.08
N GLU A 276 -14.78 -1.21 1.02
CA GLU A 276 -15.08 -0.34 -0.12
C GLU A 276 -14.10 0.83 -0.26
N LEU A 277 -13.63 1.40 0.85
CA LEU A 277 -12.56 2.42 0.85
C LEU A 277 -11.27 1.90 0.22
N LEU A 278 -10.99 0.60 0.30
CA LEU A 278 -9.76 0.01 -0.21
C LEU A 278 -9.91 -0.60 -1.61
N TRP A 279 -11.12 -0.94 -2.05
CA TRP A 279 -11.32 -1.79 -3.23
C TRP A 279 -12.27 -1.24 -4.32
N SER A 280 -13.07 -0.21 -4.02
CA SER A 280 -14.01 0.33 -5.00
C SER A 280 -13.31 1.07 -6.13
N ASP A 281 -13.90 1.04 -7.33
CA ASP A 281 -13.41 1.75 -8.52
C ASP A 281 -14.49 2.70 -9.10
N PRO A 282 -14.11 3.86 -9.65
CA PRO A 282 -15.02 4.66 -10.45
C PRO A 282 -15.37 3.95 -11.78
N PHE A 283 -16.48 4.32 -12.41
CA PHE A 283 -16.75 3.96 -13.80
C PHE A 283 -17.48 5.05 -14.55
N ASP A 284 -17.32 5.07 -15.88
CA ASP A 284 -18.04 5.99 -16.75
C ASP A 284 -19.53 5.63 -16.82
N GLY A 285 -20.34 6.41 -16.11
CA GLY A 285 -21.78 6.23 -16.03
C GLY A 285 -22.40 6.77 -14.75
N LEU A 286 -23.62 6.31 -14.48
CA LEU A 286 -24.42 6.66 -13.31
C LEU A 286 -24.75 5.42 -12.50
N GLY A 287 -24.98 5.61 -11.21
CA GLY A 287 -25.38 4.57 -10.27
C GLY A 287 -24.20 3.74 -9.78
N ARG A 288 -24.48 2.45 -9.54
CA ARG A 288 -23.51 1.48 -9.00
C ARG A 288 -23.58 0.21 -9.84
N ALA A 289 -22.45 -0.45 -9.99
CA ALA A 289 -22.34 -1.73 -10.69
C ALA A 289 -21.45 -2.70 -9.90
N PRO A 290 -21.56 -4.02 -10.16
CA PRO A 290 -20.61 -4.98 -9.60
C PRO A 290 -19.17 -4.60 -9.95
N SER A 291 -18.26 -4.68 -8.97
CA SER A 291 -16.85 -4.42 -9.19
C SER A 291 -16.24 -5.42 -10.16
N LYS A 292 -15.40 -4.94 -11.09
CA LYS A 292 -14.61 -5.79 -12.00
C LYS A 292 -13.59 -6.65 -11.24
N ARG A 293 -13.27 -6.30 -9.99
CA ARG A 293 -12.36 -7.03 -9.10
C ARG A 293 -13.04 -8.18 -8.36
N GLY A 294 -14.38 -8.24 -8.41
CA GLY A 294 -15.18 -9.23 -7.67
C GLY A 294 -15.24 -8.98 -6.16
N VAL A 295 -14.88 -7.78 -5.71
CA VAL A 295 -14.94 -7.30 -4.32
C VAL A 295 -15.29 -5.81 -4.33
N ALA A 296 -16.06 -5.34 -3.33
CA ALA A 296 -16.62 -3.98 -3.26
C ALA A 296 -17.51 -3.62 -4.48
N VAL A 297 -17.54 -2.34 -4.87
CA VAL A 297 -18.50 -1.79 -5.83
C VAL A 297 -17.82 -0.90 -6.88
N ALA A 298 -18.39 -0.83 -8.09
CA ALA A 298 -18.06 0.22 -9.04
C ALA A 298 -19.09 1.36 -8.91
N PHE A 299 -18.65 2.62 -8.85
CA PHE A 299 -19.52 3.78 -8.61
C PHE A 299 -19.41 4.85 -9.71
N GLY A 300 -20.56 5.43 -10.08
CA GLY A 300 -20.65 6.44 -11.13
C GLY A 300 -20.49 7.88 -10.62
N SER A 301 -20.62 8.81 -11.56
CA SER A 301 -20.41 10.25 -11.32
C SER A 301 -21.44 10.86 -10.36
N ASP A 302 -22.67 10.35 -10.32
CA ASP A 302 -23.72 10.80 -9.40
C ASP A 302 -23.43 10.43 -7.94
N VAL A 303 -22.86 9.25 -7.70
CA VAL A 303 -22.41 8.83 -6.36
C VAL A 303 -21.32 9.76 -5.85
N THR A 304 -20.37 10.10 -6.72
CA THR A 304 -19.27 11.04 -6.44
C THR A 304 -19.81 12.42 -6.07
N LYS A 305 -20.69 12.98 -6.91
CA LYS A 305 -21.29 14.30 -6.67
C LYS A 305 -22.11 14.34 -5.38
N ARG A 306 -22.91 13.30 -5.10
CA ARG A 306 -23.70 13.21 -3.86
C ARG A 306 -22.79 13.21 -2.64
N PHE A 307 -21.79 12.32 -2.59
CA PHE A 307 -20.88 12.23 -1.43
C PHE A 307 -20.15 13.55 -1.17
N LEU A 308 -19.65 14.20 -2.22
CA LEU A 308 -18.98 15.49 -2.12
C LEU A 308 -19.91 16.57 -1.55
N ALA A 309 -21.11 16.71 -2.10
CA ALA A 309 -22.09 17.69 -1.64
C ALA A 309 -22.50 17.44 -0.18
N ASP A 310 -22.77 16.18 0.16
CA ASP A 310 -23.21 15.73 1.49
C ASP A 310 -22.20 15.94 2.61
N ASN A 311 -20.92 16.10 2.25
CA ASN A 311 -19.80 16.28 3.16
C ASN A 311 -19.08 17.63 2.96
N ASN A 312 -19.65 18.52 2.13
CA ASN A 312 -19.09 19.84 1.83
C ASN A 312 -17.63 19.80 1.29
N LEU A 313 -17.37 18.84 0.41
CA LEU A 313 -16.08 18.63 -0.24
C LEU A 313 -16.13 19.05 -1.71
N ASP A 314 -14.95 19.35 -2.27
CA ASP A 314 -14.82 19.87 -3.63
C ASP A 314 -14.32 18.81 -4.62
N LEU A 315 -13.48 17.88 -4.16
CA LEU A 315 -12.74 16.91 -4.98
C LEU A 315 -12.46 15.60 -4.22
N ILE A 316 -12.50 14.48 -4.94
CA ILE A 316 -11.92 13.19 -4.50
C ILE A 316 -10.62 12.92 -5.25
N VAL A 317 -9.57 12.55 -4.52
CA VAL A 317 -8.33 11.99 -5.09
C VAL A 317 -8.23 10.54 -4.67
N ARG A 318 -7.95 9.65 -5.63
CA ARG A 318 -7.83 8.21 -5.39
C ARG A 318 -6.72 7.56 -6.21
N SER A 319 -6.40 6.28 -5.96
CA SER A 319 -5.27 5.60 -6.62
C SER A 319 -5.64 4.23 -7.23
N HIS A 320 -5.07 3.08 -6.83
CA HIS A 320 -5.53 1.68 -7.10
C HIS A 320 -5.64 1.18 -8.56
N GLU A 321 -5.73 2.07 -9.54
CA GLU A 321 -5.88 1.78 -10.95
C GLU A 321 -4.71 2.42 -11.71
N VAL A 322 -3.96 1.58 -12.42
CA VAL A 322 -2.93 2.03 -13.36
C VAL A 322 -3.59 2.91 -14.43
N LYS A 323 -3.01 4.08 -14.68
CA LYS A 323 -3.41 5.00 -15.75
C LYS A 323 -2.21 5.25 -16.67
N GLU A 324 -2.45 5.31 -17.97
CA GLU A 324 -1.40 5.47 -18.99
C GLU A 324 -0.52 6.70 -18.73
N GLU A 325 -1.12 7.85 -18.41
CA GLU A 325 -0.41 9.10 -18.11
C GLU A 325 -0.10 9.26 -16.60
N GLY A 326 -0.24 8.21 -15.81
CA GLY A 326 -0.09 8.23 -14.34
C GLY A 326 -1.26 8.88 -13.60
N TYR A 327 -2.21 9.49 -14.31
CA TYR A 327 -3.43 10.03 -13.72
C TYR A 327 -4.63 9.95 -14.68
N GLN A 328 -5.82 10.15 -14.15
CA GLN A 328 -7.03 10.38 -14.94
C GLN A 328 -7.99 11.31 -14.18
N ILE A 329 -8.54 12.31 -14.87
CA ILE A 329 -9.61 13.17 -14.34
C ILE A 329 -10.95 12.59 -14.79
N GLU A 330 -11.82 12.28 -13.84
CA GLU A 330 -13.04 11.52 -14.04
C GLU A 330 -14.23 12.26 -13.39
N HIS A 331 -15.45 11.79 -13.69
CA HIS A 331 -16.69 12.26 -13.06
C HIS A 331 -16.84 13.80 -13.08
N ASP A 332 -16.69 14.40 -14.26
CA ASP A 332 -16.82 15.86 -14.48
C ASP A 332 -15.82 16.69 -13.66
N GLY A 333 -14.60 16.18 -13.48
CA GLY A 333 -13.55 16.87 -12.72
C GLY A 333 -13.69 16.78 -11.21
N LYS A 334 -14.58 15.92 -10.71
CA LYS A 334 -14.83 15.70 -9.28
C LYS A 334 -14.06 14.53 -8.70
N LEU A 335 -13.42 13.72 -9.53
CA LEU A 335 -12.57 12.62 -9.11
C LEU A 335 -11.27 12.65 -9.92
N ILE A 336 -10.15 12.45 -9.25
CA ILE A 336 -8.84 12.25 -9.90
C ILE A 336 -8.26 10.93 -9.41
N THR A 337 -7.96 10.04 -10.35
CA THR A 337 -7.11 8.88 -10.09
C THR A 337 -5.64 9.30 -10.30
N VAL A 338 -4.77 9.03 -9.33
CA VAL A 338 -3.31 9.25 -9.40
C VAL A 338 -2.57 7.97 -9.06
N PHE A 339 -1.56 7.63 -9.87
CA PHE A 339 -0.80 6.40 -9.79
C PHE A 339 0.70 6.72 -9.94
N SER A 340 1.53 6.29 -9.00
CA SER A 340 2.93 6.73 -8.87
C SER A 340 3.97 5.64 -9.17
N ALA A 341 3.55 4.53 -9.78
CA ALA A 341 4.43 3.46 -10.25
C ALA A 341 4.55 3.50 -11.79
N PRO A 342 5.50 4.25 -12.36
CA PRO A 342 5.72 4.28 -13.81
C PRO A 342 6.22 2.93 -14.33
N ASN A 343 5.92 2.61 -15.59
CA ASN A 343 6.21 1.32 -16.22
C ASN A 343 5.86 0.14 -15.31
N TYR A 344 4.64 0.12 -14.79
CA TYR A 344 4.21 -0.78 -13.73
C TYR A 344 4.57 -2.24 -14.04
N CYS A 345 5.22 -2.90 -13.07
CA CYS A 345 5.70 -4.28 -13.18
C CYS A 345 6.65 -4.53 -14.37
N ASP A 346 7.38 -3.52 -14.82
CA ASP A 346 8.32 -3.54 -15.95
C ASP A 346 7.68 -3.87 -17.31
N GLN A 347 6.36 -3.77 -17.43
CA GLN A 347 5.60 -4.26 -18.58
C GLN A 347 4.57 -3.27 -19.12
N MET A 348 3.97 -2.43 -18.27
CA MET A 348 2.81 -1.64 -18.67
C MET A 348 3.16 -0.41 -19.51
N GLY A 349 4.39 0.12 -19.41
CA GLY A 349 4.82 1.31 -20.15
C GLY A 349 4.11 2.62 -19.77
N ASN A 350 3.28 2.63 -18.72
CA ASN A 350 2.60 3.83 -18.24
C ASN A 350 3.59 4.83 -17.62
N LYS A 351 3.19 6.10 -17.55
CA LYS A 351 3.87 7.10 -16.72
C LYS A 351 3.41 7.02 -15.28
N GLY A 352 4.15 7.64 -14.38
CA GLY A 352 3.77 7.90 -13.00
C GLY A 352 3.33 9.35 -12.85
N ALA A 353 2.50 9.64 -11.86
CA ALA A 353 2.17 11.01 -11.50
C ALA A 353 2.08 11.21 -9.98
N PHE A 354 2.22 12.46 -9.55
CA PHE A 354 1.86 12.94 -8.21
C PHE A 354 1.14 14.28 -8.33
N ILE A 355 0.28 14.62 -7.36
CA ILE A 355 -0.50 15.86 -7.37
C ILE A 355 0.04 16.80 -6.31
N LYS A 356 0.33 18.04 -6.68
CA LYS A 356 0.64 19.11 -5.73
C LYS A 356 -0.59 19.98 -5.51
N PHE A 357 -0.87 20.24 -4.24
CA PHE A 357 -1.84 21.25 -3.81
C PHE A 357 -1.08 22.41 -3.18
N LYS A 358 -1.49 23.64 -3.50
CA LYS A 358 -0.95 24.86 -2.88
C LYS A 358 -2.11 25.68 -2.31
N ALA A 359 -1.98 26.11 -1.07
CA ALA A 359 -2.95 27.02 -0.46
C ALA A 359 -2.73 28.47 -0.94
N PRO A 360 -3.79 29.29 -1.04
CA PRO A 360 -5.17 29.00 -0.66
C PRO A 360 -6.02 28.35 -1.77
N GLU A 361 -5.63 28.40 -3.04
CA GLU A 361 -6.49 27.97 -4.15
C GLU A 361 -6.78 26.47 -4.15
N PHE A 362 -5.84 25.68 -3.62
CA PHE A 362 -5.92 24.23 -3.47
C PHE A 362 -6.33 23.49 -4.75
N LYS A 363 -5.93 24.05 -5.91
CA LYS A 363 -6.12 23.43 -7.21
C LYS A 363 -5.10 22.29 -7.40
N PRO A 364 -5.50 21.16 -8.00
CA PRO A 364 -4.58 20.07 -8.29
C PRO A 364 -3.58 20.49 -9.39
N ASP A 365 -2.29 20.53 -9.05
CA ASP A 365 -1.17 20.67 -10.00
C ASP A 365 -0.52 19.30 -10.20
N ILE A 366 -0.94 18.60 -11.26
CA ILE A 366 -0.52 17.23 -11.55
C ILE A 366 0.85 17.24 -12.24
N LYS A 367 1.81 16.49 -11.69
CA LYS A 367 3.14 16.31 -12.25
C LYS A 367 3.31 14.87 -12.71
N VAL A 368 3.73 14.69 -13.96
CA VAL A 368 3.94 13.38 -14.59
C VAL A 368 5.44 13.11 -14.69
N PHE A 369 5.85 11.86 -14.51
CA PHE A 369 7.24 11.41 -14.59
C PHE A 369 7.34 10.01 -15.19
N GLU A 370 8.51 9.67 -15.69
CA GLU A 370 8.80 8.36 -16.31
C GLU A 370 9.58 7.45 -15.35
N ALA A 371 9.62 6.16 -15.68
CA ALA A 371 10.34 5.16 -14.91
C ALA A 371 11.86 5.35 -15.02
N VAL A 372 12.59 5.01 -13.96
CA VAL A 372 14.05 5.03 -13.95
C VAL A 372 14.64 3.61 -13.91
N PRO A 373 15.89 3.43 -14.37
CA PRO A 373 16.55 2.13 -14.28
C PRO A 373 16.67 1.63 -12.83
N HIS A 374 16.48 0.33 -12.66
CA HIS A 374 16.68 -0.37 -11.39
C HIS A 374 17.51 -1.66 -11.60
N PRO A 375 18.05 -2.28 -10.53
CA PRO A 375 18.75 -3.55 -10.62
C PRO A 375 17.88 -4.66 -11.22
N ASN A 376 18.53 -5.63 -11.84
CA ASN A 376 17.89 -6.76 -12.53
C ASN A 376 17.27 -7.78 -11.55
N VAL A 377 16.23 -7.37 -10.84
CA VAL A 377 15.36 -8.22 -10.03
C VAL A 377 13.96 -8.07 -10.60
N LYS A 378 13.45 -9.14 -11.24
CA LYS A 378 12.14 -9.11 -11.89
C LYS A 378 11.03 -8.75 -10.91
N ALA A 379 9.98 -8.07 -11.37
CA ALA A 379 8.73 -7.99 -10.63
C ALA A 379 8.26 -9.40 -10.20
N MET A 380 7.59 -9.47 -9.05
CA MET A 380 7.02 -10.70 -8.48
C MET A 380 8.05 -11.79 -8.14
N ALA A 381 9.34 -11.44 -7.99
CA ALA A 381 10.41 -12.42 -7.70
C ALA A 381 10.20 -13.19 -6.38
N TYR A 382 9.47 -12.59 -5.44
CA TYR A 382 9.16 -13.18 -4.12
C TYR A 382 7.70 -13.60 -3.97
N ALA A 383 6.91 -13.50 -5.04
CA ALA A 383 5.49 -13.82 -5.03
C ALA A 383 5.24 -15.33 -4.98
N ASN A 384 3.97 -15.70 -4.80
CA ASN A 384 3.58 -17.12 -4.81
C ASN A 384 3.95 -17.77 -6.14
N ASN A 385 4.61 -18.94 -6.07
CA ASN A 385 5.06 -19.71 -7.23
C ASN A 385 3.96 -20.00 -8.25
N LEU A 386 2.71 -20.18 -7.82
CA LEU A 386 1.60 -20.41 -8.76
C LEU A 386 1.35 -19.14 -9.59
N LEU A 387 1.37 -17.97 -8.94
CA LEU A 387 1.07 -16.71 -9.61
C LEU A 387 2.20 -16.30 -10.57
N SER A 388 3.45 -16.58 -10.22
CA SER A 388 4.60 -16.34 -11.11
C SER A 388 4.59 -17.20 -12.39
N LEU A 389 3.70 -18.20 -12.51
CA LEU A 389 3.52 -18.99 -13.73
C LEU A 389 2.55 -18.36 -14.73
N PHE A 390 1.89 -17.25 -14.37
CA PHE A 390 0.95 -16.52 -15.22
C PHE A 390 1.49 -15.17 -15.70
N GLY A 391 2.72 -14.81 -15.30
CA GLY A 391 3.38 -13.55 -15.65
C GLY A 391 4.55 -13.70 -16.61
#